data_AF-A0A9D5JSL9-F1
#
_entry.id   AF-A0A9D5JSL9-F1
#
_cell.length_a   1.000
_cell.length_b   1.000
_cell.length_c   1.000
_cell.angle_alpha   90.00
_cell.angle_beta   90.00
_cell.angle_gamma   90.00
#
_symmetry.space_group_name_H-M   'P 1'
#
loop_
_entity.id
_entity.type
_entity.pdbx_description
1 polymer ?
#
loop_
_entity_poly.entity_id
_entity_poly.type
_entity_poly.pdbx_seq_one_letter_code
_entity_poly.pdbx_strand_id
1 'polypeptide(L)'
;MTEHIAHIHRILKEHIRDVEGEKVAGTAWKYLGIHTGKVKSSKIYSVLYALSAQEIQDFANFCLKDDIVDEVLINRFYRDPLYRSYILVAKLPGVTDDEGISAQKTLSDFLNVPLDTNTQHIFTKDLFLIEHALGKDQLRMIAEELLGNTLIHHFEYGPCQQKKMNFGYVPEVLIPTHEHADTVDIFVSDEQLLDLSKKKVLSLNLAEMKAIQRYYADPDIKAQRKNIGIPELPTDCEIEVLAQTWSEHCKHKEFNALIHYEDLDTGEKKTIDSLFTTYIKGSTDIIQHALEAHGQHWLVNVFADNAGVVRIDDRSLFIWKVETHNSPSAIDPYG
;
A
#
# COMPACT_ATOMS: atom_id res chain seq x y z
N MET A 1 0.40 -27.67 11.49
CA MET A 1 -1.00 -28.15 11.47
C MET A 1 -1.57 -27.66 10.16
N THR A 2 -1.93 -28.54 9.21
CA THR A 2 -2.59 -28.08 7.98
C THR A 2 -4.00 -27.63 8.38
N GLU A 3 -4.16 -26.33 8.59
CA GLU A 3 -5.47 -25.71 8.79
C GLU A 3 -6.36 -26.10 7.60
N HIS A 4 -7.58 -26.53 7.90
CA HIS A 4 -8.55 -26.85 6.85
C HIS A 4 -9.03 -25.54 6.22
N ILE A 5 -8.37 -25.13 5.14
CA ILE A 5 -8.80 -23.98 4.34
C ILE A 5 -10.12 -24.33 3.65
N ALA A 6 -11.17 -23.55 3.92
CA ALA A 6 -12.43 -23.63 3.19
C ALA A 6 -12.42 -22.67 2.00
N HIS A 7 -12.93 -23.12 0.84
CA HIS A 7 -13.07 -22.27 -0.34
C HIS A 7 -14.54 -22.05 -0.67
N ILE A 8 -14.95 -20.80 -0.76
CA ILE A 8 -16.29 -20.40 -1.23
C ILE A 8 -16.12 -19.76 -2.60
N HIS A 9 -16.58 -20.43 -3.64
CA HIS A 9 -16.55 -19.93 -5.01
C HIS A 9 -17.91 -19.34 -5.38
N ARG A 10 -17.97 -18.02 -5.47
CA ARG A 10 -19.13 -17.24 -5.87
C ARG A 10 -19.11 -17.00 -7.38
N ILE A 11 -20.19 -17.36 -8.05
CA ILE A 11 -20.36 -17.25 -9.49
C ILE A 11 -21.69 -16.57 -9.82
N LEU A 12 -21.75 -15.85 -10.94
CA LEU A 12 -23.02 -15.39 -11.47
C LEU A 12 -23.87 -16.57 -11.96
N LYS A 13 -25.17 -16.51 -11.68
CA LYS A 13 -26.19 -17.42 -12.23
C LYS A 13 -26.18 -17.41 -13.75
N GLU A 14 -26.55 -18.52 -14.38
CA GLU A 14 -26.42 -18.72 -15.83
C GLU A 14 -27.15 -17.67 -16.69
N HIS A 15 -28.29 -17.18 -16.23
CA HIS A 15 -29.09 -16.18 -16.95
C HIS A 15 -28.66 -14.73 -16.71
N ILE A 16 -27.71 -14.50 -15.81
CA ILE A 16 -27.21 -13.17 -15.47
C ILE A 16 -26.05 -12.83 -16.42
N ARG A 17 -26.09 -11.62 -16.96
CA ARG A 17 -25.06 -11.10 -17.86
C ARG A 17 -23.76 -10.83 -17.10
N ASP A 18 -22.68 -11.43 -17.57
CA ASP A 18 -21.34 -11.28 -16.99
C ASP A 18 -20.63 -10.06 -17.59
N VAL A 19 -20.93 -8.88 -17.07
CA VAL A 19 -20.39 -7.61 -17.57
C VAL A 19 -18.87 -7.54 -17.43
N GLU A 20 -18.31 -8.07 -16.34
CA GLU A 20 -16.87 -8.06 -16.13
C GLU A 20 -16.16 -9.00 -17.10
N GLY A 21 -16.70 -10.21 -17.31
CA GLY A 21 -16.20 -11.13 -18.34
C GLY A 21 -16.24 -10.52 -19.74
N GLU A 22 -17.34 -9.87 -20.11
CA GLU A 22 -17.47 -9.16 -21.40
C GLU A 22 -16.45 -8.02 -21.54
N LYS A 23 -16.21 -7.25 -20.47
CA LYS A 23 -15.21 -6.18 -20.45
C LYS A 23 -13.80 -6.73 -20.65
N VAL A 24 -13.45 -7.83 -19.99
CA VAL A 24 -12.15 -8.49 -20.16
C VAL A 24 -11.98 -8.97 -21.59
N ALA A 25 -12.99 -9.64 -22.16
CA ALA A 25 -12.96 -10.10 -23.55
C ALA A 25 -12.78 -8.93 -24.54
N GLY A 26 -13.55 -7.85 -24.35
CA GLY A 26 -13.47 -6.66 -25.20
C GLY A 26 -12.12 -5.95 -25.10
N THR A 27 -11.56 -5.86 -23.89
CA THR A 27 -10.26 -5.21 -23.65
C THR A 27 -9.10 -6.05 -24.19
N ALA A 28 -9.14 -7.37 -24.00
CA ALA A 28 -8.16 -8.30 -24.57
C ALA A 28 -8.13 -8.23 -26.10
N TRP A 29 -9.29 -8.14 -26.74
CA TRP A 29 -9.34 -7.93 -28.18
C TRP A 29 -8.81 -6.55 -28.59
N LYS A 30 -9.32 -5.49 -27.97
CA LYS A 30 -9.04 -4.11 -28.37
C LYS A 30 -7.58 -3.71 -28.18
N TYR A 31 -6.95 -4.12 -27.08
CA TYR A 31 -5.61 -3.65 -26.72
C TYR A 31 -4.51 -4.68 -26.99
N LEU A 32 -4.82 -5.98 -26.90
CA LEU A 32 -3.83 -7.05 -27.09
C LEU A 32 -4.02 -7.84 -28.40
N GLY A 33 -5.14 -7.64 -29.12
CA GLY A 33 -5.48 -8.42 -30.30
C GLY A 33 -5.76 -9.90 -29.99
N ILE A 34 -6.10 -10.24 -28.75
CA ILE A 34 -6.30 -11.64 -28.31
C ILE A 34 -7.80 -11.97 -28.30
N HIS A 35 -8.18 -13.00 -29.06
CA HIS A 35 -9.54 -13.51 -29.09
C HIS A 35 -9.77 -14.53 -27.96
N THR A 36 -10.46 -14.12 -26.90
CA THR A 36 -10.79 -14.96 -25.74
C THR A 36 -12.01 -15.86 -25.96
N GLY A 37 -12.89 -15.51 -26.90
CA GLY A 37 -14.27 -16.00 -26.89
C GLY A 37 -15.03 -15.44 -25.68
N LYS A 38 -16.01 -16.18 -25.16
CA LYS A 38 -16.68 -15.84 -23.89
C LYS A 38 -15.70 -15.93 -22.72
N VAL A 39 -15.81 -14.99 -21.80
CA VAL A 39 -15.10 -15.00 -20.52
C VAL A 39 -16.14 -15.03 -19.41
N LYS A 40 -15.97 -15.95 -18.45
CA LYS A 40 -16.76 -15.98 -17.21
C LYS A 40 -15.90 -15.50 -16.06
N SER A 41 -16.33 -14.44 -15.40
CA SER A 41 -15.77 -13.93 -14.17
C SER A 41 -16.42 -14.59 -12.95
N SER A 42 -15.64 -14.71 -11.88
CA SER A 42 -16.09 -15.27 -10.61
C SER A 42 -15.11 -14.92 -9.50
N LYS A 43 -15.51 -15.13 -8.25
CA LYS A 43 -14.70 -14.81 -7.09
C LYS A 43 -14.59 -15.97 -6.12
N ILE A 44 -13.40 -16.18 -5.56
CA ILE A 44 -13.11 -17.24 -4.59
C ILE A 44 -12.70 -16.59 -3.28
N TYR A 45 -13.37 -16.94 -2.19
CA TYR A 45 -12.98 -16.62 -0.82
C TYR A 45 -12.30 -17.85 -0.21
N SER A 46 -11.06 -17.69 0.24
CA SER A 46 -10.33 -18.65 1.06
C SER A 46 -10.51 -18.27 2.52
N VAL A 47 -11.17 -19.11 3.30
CA VAL A 47 -11.48 -18.89 4.72
C VAL A 47 -10.60 -19.81 5.57
N LEU A 48 -9.75 -19.21 6.42
CA LEU A 48 -8.79 -19.92 7.28
C LEU A 48 -9.30 -20.10 8.72
N TYR A 49 -10.45 -19.52 9.07
CA TYR A 49 -11.06 -19.77 10.37
C TYR A 49 -11.48 -21.24 10.53
N ALA A 50 -11.30 -21.75 11.75
CA ALA A 50 -11.80 -23.06 12.16
C ALA A 50 -13.33 -23.02 12.32
N LEU A 51 -14.04 -23.21 11.21
CA LEU A 51 -15.51 -23.21 11.14
C LEU A 51 -16.04 -24.61 10.81
N SER A 52 -17.22 -24.91 11.33
CA SER A 52 -17.98 -26.09 10.92
C SER A 52 -18.47 -25.97 9.47
N ALA A 53 -18.80 -27.10 8.86
CA ALA A 53 -19.35 -27.12 7.50
C ALA A 53 -20.66 -26.30 7.38
N GLN A 54 -21.47 -26.30 8.45
CA GLN A 54 -22.72 -25.54 8.50
C GLN A 54 -22.45 -24.03 8.57
N GLU A 55 -21.50 -23.59 9.42
CA GLU A 55 -21.13 -22.17 9.52
C GLU A 55 -20.55 -21.63 8.20
N ILE A 56 -19.71 -22.41 7.50
CA ILE A 56 -19.23 -22.05 6.16
C ILE A 56 -20.38 -21.93 5.17
N GLN A 57 -21.35 -22.84 5.24
CA GLN A 57 -22.51 -22.82 4.36
C GLN A 57 -23.42 -21.62 4.63
N ASP A 58 -23.67 -21.31 5.89
CA ASP A 58 -24.50 -20.17 6.29
C ASP A 58 -23.80 -18.86 5.93
N PHE A 59 -22.51 -18.72 6.23
CA PHE A 59 -21.72 -17.56 5.83
C PHE A 59 -21.73 -17.35 4.30
N ALA A 60 -21.53 -18.42 3.52
CA ALA A 60 -21.57 -18.34 2.07
C ALA A 60 -22.94 -17.84 1.54
N ASN A 61 -24.04 -18.36 2.10
CA ASN A 61 -25.39 -18.08 1.58
C ASN A 61 -26.00 -16.79 2.11
N PHE A 62 -25.72 -16.41 3.36
CA PHE A 62 -26.35 -15.26 4.00
C PHE A 62 -25.49 -14.00 3.99
N CYS A 63 -24.17 -14.13 3.80
CA CYS A 63 -23.25 -12.99 3.86
C CYS A 63 -22.57 -12.67 2.52
N LEU A 64 -22.13 -13.68 1.77
CA LEU A 64 -21.32 -13.45 0.56
C LEU A 64 -22.12 -13.51 -0.74
N LYS A 65 -23.19 -14.30 -0.77
CA LYS A 65 -24.04 -14.51 -1.93
C LYS A 65 -25.10 -13.41 -2.03
N ASP A 66 -25.22 -12.79 -3.19
CA ASP A 66 -26.45 -12.09 -3.55
C ASP A 66 -27.50 -13.08 -4.07
N ASP A 67 -28.66 -13.14 -3.42
CA ASP A 67 -29.71 -14.10 -3.76
C ASP A 67 -30.33 -13.91 -5.14
N ILE A 68 -30.19 -12.74 -5.76
CA ILE A 68 -30.72 -12.44 -7.08
C ILE A 68 -29.71 -12.89 -8.13
N VAL A 69 -28.44 -12.51 -7.99
CA VAL A 69 -27.45 -12.67 -9.07
C VAL A 69 -26.47 -13.84 -8.91
N ASP A 70 -26.22 -14.30 -7.68
CA ASP A 70 -25.14 -15.24 -7.40
C ASP A 70 -25.61 -16.67 -7.09
N GLU A 71 -24.73 -17.61 -7.42
CA GLU A 71 -24.65 -18.96 -6.87
C GLU A 71 -23.32 -19.13 -6.13
N VAL A 72 -23.31 -20.00 -5.12
CA VAL A 72 -22.11 -20.33 -4.36
C VAL A 72 -21.81 -21.82 -4.40
N LEU A 73 -20.52 -22.13 -4.51
CA LEU A 73 -19.97 -23.47 -4.50
C LEU A 73 -18.96 -23.57 -3.37
N ILE A 74 -19.19 -24.50 -2.44
CA ILE A 74 -18.32 -24.68 -1.26
C ILE A 74 -17.37 -25.86 -1.51
N ASN A 75 -16.08 -25.63 -1.30
CA ASN A 75 -14.98 -26.58 -1.48
C ASN A 75 -14.96 -27.27 -2.85
N ARG A 76 -15.55 -26.62 -3.85
CA ARG A 76 -15.60 -27.04 -5.24
C ARG A 76 -15.61 -25.79 -6.11
N PHE A 77 -15.05 -25.93 -7.32
CA PHE A 77 -14.96 -24.83 -8.26
C PHE A 77 -15.86 -25.09 -9.45
N TYR A 78 -16.44 -24.02 -10.00
CA TYR A 78 -17.24 -24.08 -11.22
C TYR A 78 -16.42 -24.65 -12.37
N ARG A 79 -17.03 -25.57 -13.13
CA ARG A 79 -16.41 -26.23 -14.28
C ARG A 79 -17.44 -26.33 -15.39
N ASP A 80 -17.05 -25.87 -16.57
CA ASP A 80 -17.83 -26.03 -17.79
C ASP A 80 -16.86 -26.36 -18.94
N PRO A 81 -17.06 -27.47 -19.68
CA PRO A 81 -16.22 -27.86 -20.82
C PRO A 81 -16.07 -26.81 -21.92
N LEU A 82 -16.96 -25.82 -21.98
CA LEU A 82 -16.88 -24.66 -22.86
C LEU A 82 -15.56 -23.91 -22.66
N TYR A 83 -15.14 -23.70 -21.40
CA TYR A 83 -13.93 -22.95 -21.09
C TYR A 83 -12.69 -23.85 -21.17
N ARG A 84 -11.66 -23.33 -21.86
CA ARG A 84 -10.43 -24.07 -22.16
C ARG A 84 -9.21 -23.53 -21.44
N SER A 85 -9.22 -22.25 -21.06
CA SER A 85 -8.15 -21.61 -20.30
C SER A 85 -8.69 -20.86 -19.09
N TYR A 86 -7.84 -20.58 -18.12
CA TYR A 86 -8.18 -19.77 -16.95
C TYR A 86 -7.07 -18.78 -16.59
N ILE A 87 -7.46 -17.72 -15.88
CA ILE A 87 -6.57 -16.80 -15.17
C ILE A 87 -7.15 -16.59 -13.76
N LEU A 88 -6.33 -16.81 -12.74
CA LEU A 88 -6.57 -16.50 -11.35
C LEU A 88 -5.73 -15.28 -10.97
N VAL A 89 -6.35 -14.30 -10.33
CA VAL A 89 -5.71 -13.10 -9.81
C VAL A 89 -5.91 -13.09 -8.31
N ALA A 90 -4.81 -13.00 -7.56
CA ALA A 90 -4.79 -12.93 -6.10
C ALA A 90 -3.92 -11.75 -5.66
N LYS A 91 -4.12 -11.22 -4.46
CA LYS A 91 -3.14 -10.30 -3.86
C LYS A 91 -1.83 -11.04 -3.51
N LEU A 92 -0.71 -10.33 -3.53
CA LEU A 92 0.56 -10.83 -2.97
C LEU A 92 0.51 -10.84 -1.44
N PRO A 93 1.35 -11.65 -0.76
CA PRO A 93 1.45 -11.61 0.69
C PRO A 93 1.84 -10.21 1.18
N GLY A 94 1.09 -9.69 2.15
CA GLY A 94 1.33 -8.37 2.74
C GLY A 94 0.63 -7.22 2.04
N VAL A 95 -0.02 -7.50 0.89
CA VAL A 95 -0.92 -6.55 0.24
C VAL A 95 -2.30 -6.66 0.85
N THR A 96 -2.88 -5.52 1.20
CA THR A 96 -4.24 -5.46 1.76
C THR A 96 -5.28 -5.96 0.75
N ASP A 97 -6.10 -6.91 1.18
CA ASP A 97 -7.31 -7.35 0.48
C ASP A 97 -8.54 -6.89 1.26
N ASP A 98 -9.05 -5.72 0.88
CA ASP A 98 -10.16 -5.03 1.55
C ASP A 98 -11.45 -5.86 1.58
N GLU A 99 -11.70 -6.62 0.50
CA GLU A 99 -12.89 -7.46 0.40
C GLU A 99 -12.78 -8.66 1.35
N GLY A 100 -11.60 -9.26 1.44
CA GLY A 100 -11.30 -10.30 2.43
C GLY A 100 -11.47 -9.81 3.86
N ILE A 101 -10.92 -8.63 4.18
CA ILE A 101 -11.07 -7.99 5.50
C ILE A 101 -12.54 -7.68 5.81
N SER A 102 -13.30 -7.18 4.83
CA SER A 102 -14.72 -6.88 5.00
C SER A 102 -15.56 -8.14 5.20
N ALA A 103 -15.28 -9.20 4.42
CA ALA A 103 -15.90 -10.52 4.59
C ALA A 103 -15.62 -11.10 5.97
N GLN A 104 -14.40 -10.91 6.50
CA GLN A 104 -14.00 -11.34 7.83
C GLN A 104 -14.76 -10.62 8.95
N LYS A 105 -14.91 -9.30 8.86
CA LYS A 105 -15.74 -8.53 9.80
C LYS A 105 -17.20 -8.99 9.74
N THR A 106 -17.71 -9.19 8.53
CA THR A 106 -19.08 -9.70 8.31
C THR A 106 -19.28 -11.08 8.93
N LEU A 107 -18.30 -11.99 8.81
CA LEU A 107 -18.35 -13.31 9.44
C LEU A 107 -18.43 -13.18 10.97
N SER A 108 -17.60 -12.31 11.57
CA SER A 108 -17.59 -12.08 13.02
C SER A 108 -18.94 -11.55 13.50
N ASP A 109 -19.53 -10.60 12.77
CA ASP A 109 -20.85 -10.04 13.08
C ASP A 109 -21.96 -11.08 12.91
N PHE A 110 -21.91 -11.89 11.85
CA PHE A 110 -22.91 -12.90 11.53
C PHE A 110 -22.94 -14.03 12.56
N LEU A 111 -21.78 -14.57 12.91
CA LEU A 111 -21.67 -15.62 13.93
C LEU A 111 -21.91 -15.07 15.34
N ASN A 112 -21.76 -13.75 15.53
CA ASN A 112 -21.87 -13.07 16.82
C ASN A 112 -20.94 -13.70 17.88
N VAL A 113 -19.72 -14.04 17.45
CA VAL A 113 -18.64 -14.59 18.29
C VAL A 113 -17.36 -13.77 18.11
N PRO A 114 -16.50 -13.68 19.14
CA PRO A 114 -15.22 -13.00 19.00
C PRO A 114 -14.30 -13.80 18.06
N LEU A 115 -14.03 -13.24 16.89
CA LEU A 115 -12.98 -13.70 15.97
C LEU A 115 -11.83 -12.70 15.95
N ASP A 116 -10.60 -13.17 15.74
CA ASP A 116 -9.48 -12.27 15.44
C ASP A 116 -9.72 -11.63 14.08
N THR A 117 -10.11 -10.36 14.07
CA THR A 117 -10.31 -9.58 12.84
C THR A 117 -9.16 -8.64 12.52
N ASN A 118 -8.11 -8.60 13.36
CA ASN A 118 -6.94 -7.76 13.17
C ASN A 118 -5.92 -8.42 12.23
N THR A 119 -5.78 -9.74 12.33
CA THR A 119 -5.04 -10.54 11.34
C THR A 119 -5.99 -10.95 10.23
N GLN A 120 -5.53 -10.92 8.98
CA GLN A 120 -6.36 -11.36 7.85
C GLN A 120 -6.39 -12.89 7.75
N HIS A 121 -7.59 -13.47 7.81
CA HIS A 121 -7.87 -14.91 7.70
C HIS A 121 -8.84 -15.25 6.55
N ILE A 122 -9.40 -14.24 5.88
CA ILE A 122 -10.18 -14.42 4.65
C ILE A 122 -9.48 -13.71 3.50
N PHE A 123 -9.22 -14.44 2.42
CA PHE A 123 -8.51 -13.94 1.24
C PHE A 123 -9.34 -14.13 -0.03
N THR A 124 -9.41 -13.10 -0.86
CA THR A 124 -10.16 -13.09 -2.11
C THR A 124 -9.27 -13.31 -3.32
N LYS A 125 -9.85 -13.96 -4.33
CA LYS A 125 -9.22 -14.21 -5.63
C LYS A 125 -10.26 -14.04 -6.72
N ASP A 126 -9.89 -13.37 -7.80
CA ASP A 126 -10.71 -13.30 -9.00
C ASP A 126 -10.32 -14.43 -9.97
N LEU A 127 -11.31 -15.12 -10.50
CA LEU A 127 -11.12 -16.21 -11.45
C LEU A 127 -11.86 -15.91 -12.75
N PHE A 128 -11.10 -15.88 -13.84
CA PHE A 128 -11.57 -15.72 -15.19
C PHE A 128 -11.42 -17.03 -15.95
N LEU A 129 -12.54 -17.61 -16.39
CA LEU A 129 -12.56 -18.76 -17.29
C LEU A 129 -12.75 -18.27 -18.73
N ILE A 130 -11.93 -18.77 -19.65
CA ILE A 130 -11.82 -18.28 -21.02
C ILE A 130 -12.20 -19.40 -22.00
N GLU A 131 -13.13 -19.12 -22.91
CA GLU A 131 -13.68 -20.08 -23.88
C GLU A 131 -12.59 -20.65 -24.79
N HIS A 132 -11.72 -19.79 -25.31
CA HIS A 132 -10.65 -20.24 -26.21
C HIS A 132 -9.45 -20.83 -25.46
N ALA A 133 -8.80 -21.81 -26.09
CA ALA A 133 -7.52 -22.32 -25.64
C ALA A 133 -6.41 -21.32 -26.03
N LEU A 134 -5.93 -20.56 -25.05
CA LEU A 134 -4.90 -19.55 -25.25
C LEU A 134 -3.51 -20.07 -24.87
N GLY A 135 -2.49 -19.59 -25.58
CA GLY A 135 -1.09 -19.86 -25.26
C GLY A 135 -0.66 -19.20 -23.94
N LYS A 136 0.42 -19.69 -23.34
CA LYS A 136 0.96 -19.16 -22.07
C LYS A 136 1.25 -17.66 -22.14
N ASP A 137 1.84 -17.20 -23.23
CA ASP A 137 2.19 -15.78 -23.40
C ASP A 137 0.95 -14.90 -23.52
N GLN A 138 -0.11 -15.38 -24.19
CA GLN A 138 -1.38 -14.66 -24.29
C GLN A 138 -2.07 -14.54 -22.93
N LEU A 139 -2.08 -15.62 -22.15
CA LEU A 139 -2.63 -15.62 -20.80
C LEU A 139 -1.84 -14.68 -19.87
N ARG A 140 -0.51 -14.69 -19.98
CA ARG A 140 0.36 -13.77 -19.25
C ARG A 140 0.04 -12.30 -19.57
N MET A 141 -0.06 -11.95 -20.85
CA MET A 141 -0.38 -10.57 -21.26
C MET A 141 -1.75 -10.13 -20.73
N ILE A 142 -2.78 -10.99 -20.83
CA ILE A 142 -4.10 -10.66 -20.24
C ILE A 142 -4.00 -10.48 -18.72
N ALA A 143 -3.26 -11.35 -18.02
CA ALA A 143 -3.11 -11.29 -16.58
C ALA A 143 -2.39 -10.01 -16.12
N GLU A 144 -1.19 -9.77 -16.64
CA GLU A 144 -0.25 -8.75 -16.14
C GLU A 144 -0.47 -7.35 -16.75
N GLU A 145 -1.13 -7.25 -17.91
CA GLU A 145 -1.36 -5.94 -18.57
C GLU A 145 -2.81 -5.46 -18.44
N LEU A 146 -3.78 -6.36 -18.20
CA LEU A 146 -5.20 -6.00 -18.13
C LEU A 146 -5.86 -6.26 -16.77
N LEU A 147 -5.58 -7.40 -16.15
CA LEU A 147 -6.32 -7.85 -14.96
C LEU A 147 -5.69 -7.39 -13.64
N GLY A 148 -4.40 -7.05 -13.63
CA GLY A 148 -3.72 -6.48 -12.48
C GLY A 148 -2.27 -6.17 -12.80
N ASN A 149 -1.55 -5.59 -11.83
CA ASN A 149 -0.10 -5.39 -11.92
C ASN A 149 0.68 -6.40 -11.04
N THR A 150 1.93 -6.68 -11.41
CA THR A 150 2.81 -7.65 -10.72
C THR A 150 3.40 -7.13 -9.41
N LEU A 151 3.23 -5.84 -9.08
CA LEU A 151 3.70 -5.26 -7.82
C LEU A 151 2.80 -5.67 -6.65
N ILE A 152 1.51 -5.88 -6.91
CA ILE A 152 0.53 -6.18 -5.85
C ILE A 152 -0.27 -7.47 -6.08
N HIS A 153 -0.19 -8.08 -7.28
CA HIS A 153 -0.92 -9.30 -7.60
C HIS A 153 -0.02 -10.50 -7.91
N HIS A 154 -0.48 -11.66 -7.45
CA HIS A 154 -0.04 -12.99 -7.85
C HIS A 154 -0.99 -13.53 -8.92
N PHE A 155 -0.43 -14.17 -9.94
CA PHE A 155 -1.19 -14.71 -11.07
C PHE A 155 -0.96 -16.22 -11.24
N GLU A 156 -2.05 -16.96 -11.46
CA GLU A 156 -1.99 -18.34 -11.93
C GLU A 156 -2.81 -18.49 -13.20
N TYR A 157 -2.26 -19.04 -14.27
CA TYR A 157 -2.99 -19.21 -15.51
C TYR A 157 -2.54 -20.46 -16.25
N GLY A 158 -3.47 -21.06 -17.00
CA GLY A 158 -3.23 -22.30 -17.71
C GLY A 158 -4.48 -22.90 -18.34
N PRO A 159 -4.38 -24.12 -18.89
CA PRO A 159 -5.52 -24.82 -19.45
C PRO A 159 -6.44 -25.41 -18.37
N CYS A 160 -7.77 -25.34 -18.58
CA CYS A 160 -8.77 -25.89 -17.66
C CYS A 160 -8.79 -27.43 -17.60
N GLN A 161 -8.20 -28.12 -18.58
CA GLN A 161 -8.26 -29.58 -18.72
C GLN A 161 -7.32 -30.35 -17.77
N GLN A 162 -6.56 -29.67 -16.92
CA GLN A 162 -5.71 -30.35 -15.94
C GLN A 162 -6.54 -30.96 -14.81
N LYS A 163 -6.29 -32.23 -14.48
CA LYS A 163 -7.03 -33.03 -13.48
C LYS A 163 -7.10 -32.43 -12.06
N LYS A 164 -6.34 -31.36 -11.77
CA LYS A 164 -6.41 -30.60 -10.52
C LYS A 164 -6.25 -29.10 -10.78
N MET A 165 -7.28 -28.43 -11.29
CA MET A 165 -7.45 -27.01 -10.98
C MET A 165 -7.70 -26.91 -9.47
N ASN A 166 -6.64 -26.57 -8.73
CA ASN A 166 -6.69 -26.31 -7.30
C ASN A 166 -6.29 -24.86 -7.08
N PHE A 167 -7.27 -23.99 -6.84
CA PHE A 167 -7.03 -22.57 -6.56
C PHE A 167 -6.70 -22.35 -5.07
N GLY A 168 -5.78 -23.17 -4.57
CA GLY A 168 -5.42 -23.27 -3.16
C GLY A 168 -4.46 -22.20 -2.66
N TYR A 169 -3.96 -21.32 -3.54
CA TYR A 169 -3.07 -20.22 -3.15
C TYR A 169 -3.72 -19.32 -2.10
N VAL A 170 -3.01 -19.05 -1.02
CA VAL A 170 -3.38 -18.11 0.03
C VAL A 170 -2.18 -17.19 0.28
N PRO A 171 -2.33 -15.86 0.20
CA PRO A 171 -1.23 -14.92 0.35
C PRO A 171 -0.92 -14.64 1.84
N GLU A 172 -0.62 -15.69 2.59
CA GLU A 172 -0.25 -15.55 4.00
C GLU A 172 1.16 -14.95 4.14
N VAL A 173 1.29 -13.97 5.03
CA VAL A 173 2.57 -13.32 5.34
C VAL A 173 3.33 -14.18 6.34
N LEU A 174 4.25 -14.99 5.83
CA LEU A 174 5.15 -15.79 6.65
C LEU A 174 6.47 -15.04 6.85
N ILE A 175 6.47 -14.05 7.75
CA ILE A 175 7.70 -13.35 8.15
C ILE A 175 8.22 -14.01 9.43
N PRO A 176 9.47 -14.51 9.47
CA PRO A 176 10.10 -14.91 10.72
C PRO A 176 10.16 -13.70 11.65
N THR A 177 9.47 -13.78 12.79
CA THR A 177 9.56 -12.73 13.81
C THR A 177 10.89 -12.87 14.54
N HIS A 178 11.73 -11.83 14.47
CA HIS A 178 12.92 -11.71 15.30
C HIS A 178 12.56 -10.93 16.59
N GLU A 179 12.89 -11.47 17.76
CA GLU A 179 12.55 -10.84 19.05
C GLU A 179 13.43 -9.62 19.38
N HIS A 180 14.44 -9.32 18.55
CA HIS A 180 15.43 -8.29 18.80
C HIS A 180 15.79 -7.50 17.54
N ALA A 181 16.11 -6.22 17.71
CA ALA A 181 16.67 -5.36 16.67
C ALA A 181 18.18 -5.61 16.54
N ASP A 182 18.69 -5.59 15.31
CA ASP A 182 20.11 -5.78 15.05
C ASP A 182 20.90 -4.50 15.36
N THR A 183 22.11 -4.64 15.89
CA THR A 183 23.02 -3.50 16.03
C THR A 183 23.75 -3.23 14.71
N VAL A 184 23.99 -1.95 14.44
CA VAL A 184 24.71 -1.50 13.24
C VAL A 184 26.03 -0.88 13.66
N ASP A 185 27.14 -1.50 13.23
CA ASP A 185 28.45 -0.91 13.44
C ASP A 185 28.64 0.27 12.48
N ILE A 186 28.56 1.47 13.05
CA ILE A 186 28.79 2.72 12.34
C ILE A 186 30.19 3.28 12.57
N PHE A 187 31.08 2.66 13.36
CA PHE A 187 32.44 3.17 13.60
C PHE A 187 33.44 2.64 12.55
N VAL A 188 33.04 2.81 11.29
CA VAL A 188 33.75 2.33 10.09
C VAL A 188 34.28 3.50 9.26
N SER A 189 35.01 3.20 8.17
CA SER A 189 35.53 4.24 7.27
C SER A 189 34.43 5.02 6.54
N ASP A 190 34.75 6.20 6.01
CA ASP A 190 33.82 7.03 5.23
C ASP A 190 33.19 6.26 4.05
N GLU A 191 33.99 5.44 3.37
CA GLU A 191 33.54 4.60 2.26
C GLU A 191 32.55 3.54 2.74
N GLN A 192 32.82 2.92 3.90
CA GLN A 192 31.94 1.91 4.49
C GLN A 192 30.63 2.52 5.01
N LEU A 193 30.64 3.77 5.50
CA LEU A 193 29.41 4.49 5.87
C LEU A 193 28.50 4.72 4.67
N LEU A 194 29.07 5.15 3.54
CA LEU A 194 28.30 5.36 2.31
C LEU A 194 27.76 4.05 1.75
N ASP A 195 28.56 2.97 1.81
CA ASP A 195 28.12 1.63 1.42
C ASP A 195 27.00 1.11 2.34
N LEU A 196 27.10 1.34 3.66
CA LEU A 196 26.04 1.02 4.62
C LEU A 196 24.74 1.77 4.29
N SER A 197 24.83 3.08 4.05
CA SER A 197 23.70 3.93 3.65
C SER A 197 23.03 3.42 2.38
N LYS A 198 23.81 3.01 1.38
CA LYS A 198 23.30 2.45 0.13
C LYS A 198 22.63 1.08 0.32
N LYS A 199 23.29 0.16 1.04
CA LYS A 199 22.79 -1.21 1.24
C LYS A 199 21.51 -1.26 2.06
N LYS A 200 21.39 -0.39 3.06
CA LYS A 200 20.18 -0.26 3.91
C LYS A 200 19.17 0.76 3.38
N VAL A 201 19.39 1.32 2.19
CA VAL A 201 18.49 2.29 1.53
C VAL A 201 18.19 3.52 2.41
N LEU A 202 19.16 3.95 3.21
CA LEU A 202 19.00 5.04 4.16
C LEU A 202 19.00 6.43 3.50
N SER A 203 19.59 6.53 2.30
CA SER A 203 19.74 7.80 1.56
C SER A 203 20.44 8.92 2.35
N LEU A 204 21.23 8.56 3.37
CA LEU A 204 22.03 9.48 4.17
C LEU A 204 23.34 9.81 3.45
N ASN A 205 23.69 11.09 3.42
CA ASN A 205 24.99 11.54 2.91
C ASN A 205 26.10 11.39 3.96
N LEU A 206 27.36 11.58 3.56
CA LEU A 206 28.51 11.40 4.45
C LEU A 206 28.46 12.34 5.67
N ALA A 207 28.02 13.58 5.51
CA ALA A 207 27.97 14.53 6.62
C ALA A 207 26.94 14.11 7.68
N GLU A 208 25.81 13.58 7.25
CA GLU A 208 24.76 13.03 8.12
C GLU A 208 25.25 11.74 8.81
N MET A 209 25.85 10.81 8.08
CA MET A 209 26.44 9.59 8.66
C MET A 209 27.50 9.93 9.71
N LYS A 210 28.36 10.93 9.45
CA LYS A 210 29.33 11.42 10.44
C LYS A 210 28.69 12.11 11.62
N ALA A 211 27.57 12.81 11.44
CA ALA A 211 26.82 13.41 12.55
C ALA A 211 26.27 12.32 13.49
N ILE A 212 25.74 11.24 12.91
CA ILE A 212 25.28 10.07 13.65
C ILE A 212 26.46 9.40 14.37
N GLN A 213 27.59 9.16 13.70
CA GLN A 213 28.81 8.66 14.35
C GLN A 213 29.22 9.51 15.55
N ARG A 214 29.25 10.84 15.41
CA ARG A 214 29.61 11.74 16.51
C ARG A 214 28.65 11.64 17.68
N TYR A 215 27.35 11.54 17.42
CA TYR A 215 26.34 11.37 18.48
C TYR A 215 26.56 10.06 19.27
N TYR A 216 26.78 8.94 18.58
CA TYR A 216 27.04 7.66 19.25
C TYR A 216 28.47 7.55 19.83
N ALA A 217 29.40 8.41 19.40
CA ALA A 217 30.74 8.49 19.97
C ALA A 217 30.76 9.21 21.33
N ASP A 218 29.78 10.07 21.60
CA ASP A 218 29.71 10.92 22.78
C ASP A 218 29.68 10.08 24.08
N PRO A 219 30.61 10.30 25.02
CA PRO A 219 30.66 9.58 26.29
C PRO A 219 29.36 9.67 27.12
N ASP A 220 28.66 10.79 27.09
CA ASP A 220 27.42 10.99 27.85
C ASP A 220 26.28 10.15 27.25
N ILE A 221 26.21 10.10 25.91
CA ILE A 221 25.26 9.24 25.19
C ILE A 221 25.54 7.76 25.48
N LYS A 222 26.82 7.33 25.44
CA LYS A 222 27.20 5.96 25.80
C LYS A 222 26.81 5.62 27.23
N ALA A 223 27.07 6.53 28.18
CA ALA A 223 26.69 6.34 29.58
C ALA A 223 25.16 6.25 29.76
N GLN A 224 24.39 7.10 29.08
CA GLN A 224 22.93 7.09 29.11
C GLN A 224 22.38 5.76 28.57
N ARG A 225 22.85 5.31 27.40
CA ARG A 225 22.44 4.04 26.77
C ARG A 225 22.71 2.85 27.69
N LYS A 226 23.89 2.81 28.29
CA LYS A 226 24.27 1.79 29.29
C LYS A 226 23.35 1.81 30.52
N ASN A 227 23.00 3.00 31.02
CA ASN A 227 22.14 3.15 32.20
C ASN A 227 20.71 2.63 31.97
N ILE A 228 20.18 2.77 30.76
CA ILE A 228 18.85 2.25 30.39
C ILE A 228 18.90 0.82 29.81
N GLY A 229 20.07 0.20 29.76
CA GLY A 229 20.24 -1.21 29.38
C GLY A 229 20.14 -1.49 27.88
N ILE A 230 20.39 -0.51 27.00
CA ILE A 230 20.39 -0.72 25.54
C ILE A 230 21.82 -0.76 24.96
N PRO A 231 22.03 -1.36 23.77
CA PRO A 231 23.36 -1.50 23.17
C PRO A 231 24.07 -0.15 22.95
N GLU A 232 25.40 -0.10 23.06
CA GLU A 232 26.16 1.12 22.79
C GLU A 232 26.09 1.56 21.32
N LEU A 233 26.10 0.58 20.40
CA LEU A 233 25.89 0.82 18.98
C LEU A 233 24.41 1.16 18.70
N PRO A 234 24.14 1.92 17.63
CA PRO A 234 22.78 2.12 17.16
C PRO A 234 22.15 0.79 16.76
N THR A 235 20.84 0.66 16.96
CA THR A 235 20.08 -0.39 16.29
C THR A 235 19.76 -0.01 14.85
N ASP A 236 19.44 -0.98 14.02
CA ASP A 236 18.92 -0.76 12.67
C ASP A 236 17.66 0.13 12.68
N CYS A 237 16.73 -0.10 13.62
CA CYS A 237 15.55 0.76 13.81
C CYS A 237 15.94 2.22 14.10
N GLU A 238 16.92 2.48 14.97
CA GLU A 238 17.35 3.84 15.30
C GLU A 238 17.94 4.54 14.07
N ILE A 239 18.76 3.83 13.28
CA ILE A 239 19.35 4.36 12.05
C ILE A 239 18.25 4.67 11.01
N GLU A 240 17.26 3.78 10.86
CA GLU A 240 16.16 3.99 9.93
C GLU A 240 15.28 5.18 10.33
N VAL A 241 14.98 5.35 11.62
CA VAL A 241 14.26 6.52 12.14
C VAL A 241 15.01 7.82 11.83
N LEU A 242 16.32 7.85 12.04
CA LEU A 242 17.15 9.00 11.69
C LEU A 242 17.14 9.27 10.18
N ALA A 243 17.31 8.24 9.36
CA ALA A 243 17.26 8.33 7.91
C ALA A 243 15.93 8.91 7.39
N GLN A 244 14.81 8.38 7.87
CA GLN A 244 13.48 8.84 7.47
C GLN A 244 13.20 10.28 7.90
N THR A 245 13.50 10.61 9.16
CA THR A 245 13.24 11.95 9.71
C THR A 245 14.15 13.02 9.12
N TRP A 246 15.34 12.65 8.66
CA TRP A 246 16.28 13.57 8.00
C TRP A 246 16.18 13.54 6.48
N SER A 247 15.24 12.79 5.90
CA SER A 247 15.00 12.82 4.45
C SER A 247 14.59 14.22 3.98
N GLU A 248 14.75 14.50 2.69
CA GLU A 248 14.29 15.78 2.13
C GLU A 248 12.78 15.96 2.27
N HIS A 249 12.02 14.88 2.06
CA HIS A 249 10.57 14.87 2.18
C HIS A 249 10.10 15.28 3.60
N CYS A 250 10.80 14.83 4.64
CA CYS A 250 10.43 15.14 6.03
C CYS A 250 11.00 16.48 6.52
N LYS A 251 12.25 16.79 6.18
CA LYS A 251 12.95 17.96 6.73
C LYS A 251 12.80 19.22 5.89
N HIS A 252 12.42 19.08 4.61
CA HIS A 252 12.31 20.17 3.64
C HIS A 252 13.61 21.01 3.60
N LYS A 253 14.78 20.37 3.38
CA LYS A 253 16.08 21.05 3.47
C LYS A 253 16.23 22.11 2.41
N GLU A 254 15.71 21.89 1.19
CA GLU A 254 15.75 22.88 0.12
C GLU A 254 14.97 24.15 0.48
N PHE A 255 13.77 23.98 1.07
CA PHE A 255 12.93 25.09 1.51
C PHE A 255 13.53 25.87 2.70
N ASN A 256 14.43 25.24 3.46
CA ASN A 256 15.14 25.83 4.59
C ASN A 256 16.59 26.23 4.26
N ALA A 257 17.05 26.04 3.01
CA ALA A 257 18.43 26.30 2.63
C ALA A 257 18.74 27.79 2.52
N LEU A 258 20.02 28.12 2.72
CA LEU A 258 20.60 29.39 2.30
C LEU A 258 20.98 29.27 0.81
N ILE A 259 20.36 30.08 -0.04
CA ILE A 259 20.50 30.01 -1.50
C ILE A 259 21.18 31.27 -2.01
N HIS A 260 22.30 31.10 -2.71
CA HIS A 260 22.93 32.17 -3.48
C HIS A 260 22.47 32.05 -4.94
N TYR A 261 21.68 33.02 -5.39
CA TYR A 261 21.13 33.06 -6.74
C TYR A 261 21.80 34.17 -7.55
N GLU A 262 22.07 33.85 -8.82
CA GLU A 262 22.58 34.77 -9.82
C GLU A 262 21.74 34.62 -11.10
N ASP A 263 21.11 35.71 -11.53
CA ASP A 263 20.48 35.82 -12.85
C ASP A 263 21.58 36.14 -13.87
N LEU A 264 21.79 35.22 -14.81
CA LEU A 264 22.86 35.34 -15.81
C LEU A 264 22.50 36.30 -16.96
N ASP A 265 21.22 36.62 -17.15
CA ASP A 265 20.76 37.55 -18.19
C ASP A 265 20.84 39.01 -17.71
N THR A 266 20.46 39.26 -16.46
CA THR A 266 20.46 40.61 -15.85
C THR A 266 21.71 40.91 -15.03
N GLY A 267 22.44 39.88 -14.58
CA GLY A 267 23.54 39.99 -13.63
C GLY A 267 23.09 40.18 -12.18
N GLU A 268 21.79 40.11 -11.89
CA GLU A 268 21.27 40.28 -10.53
C GLU A 268 21.74 39.14 -9.61
N LYS A 269 22.19 39.48 -8.40
CA LYS A 269 22.57 38.50 -7.38
C LYS A 269 21.72 38.69 -6.13
N LYS A 270 21.19 37.61 -5.58
CA LYS A 270 20.43 37.61 -4.32
C LYS A 270 20.83 36.45 -3.43
N THR A 271 20.84 36.68 -2.13
CA THR A 271 20.93 35.62 -1.13
C THR A 271 19.54 35.46 -0.51
N ILE A 272 19.00 34.25 -0.59
CA ILE A 272 17.70 33.90 -0.02
C ILE A 272 17.96 33.01 1.18
N ASP A 273 17.52 33.45 2.36
CA ASP A 273 17.57 32.66 3.59
C ASP A 273 16.22 31.96 3.79
N SER A 274 16.16 30.67 3.40
CA SER A 274 14.94 29.85 3.35
C SER A 274 13.87 30.37 2.38
N LEU A 275 13.52 29.56 1.38
CA LEU A 275 12.36 29.83 0.51
C LEU A 275 11.06 29.90 1.31
N PHE A 276 10.90 29.00 2.29
CA PHE A 276 9.73 28.96 3.16
C PHE A 276 9.59 30.25 3.97
N THR A 277 10.64 30.64 4.69
CA THR A 277 10.61 31.83 5.55
C THR A 277 10.47 33.10 4.71
N THR A 278 11.26 33.22 3.65
CA THR A 278 11.31 34.44 2.82
C THR A 278 10.03 34.66 2.04
N TYR A 279 9.53 33.66 1.31
CA TYR A 279 8.47 33.86 0.31
C TYR A 279 7.10 33.35 0.77
N ILE A 280 7.02 32.32 1.59
CA ILE A 280 5.74 31.75 2.03
C ILE A 280 5.29 32.40 3.33
N LYS A 281 6.10 32.27 4.39
CA LYS A 281 5.82 32.88 5.67
C LYS A 281 5.86 34.40 5.57
N GLY A 282 6.89 34.98 4.96
CA GLY A 282 7.00 36.43 4.77
C GLY A 282 5.78 37.05 4.07
N SER A 283 5.28 36.43 3.00
CA SER A 283 4.05 36.89 2.33
C SER A 283 2.81 36.77 3.21
N THR A 284 2.73 35.69 3.99
CA THR A 284 1.62 35.47 4.94
C THR A 284 1.64 36.50 6.06
N ASP A 285 2.83 36.81 6.60
CA ASP A 285 3.02 37.81 7.65
C ASP A 285 2.61 39.22 7.16
N ILE A 286 2.90 39.57 5.90
CA ILE A 286 2.44 40.84 5.30
C ILE A 286 0.91 40.92 5.30
N ILE A 287 0.23 39.85 4.88
CA ILE A 287 -1.24 39.79 4.86
C ILE A 287 -1.79 39.83 6.28
N GLN A 288 -1.17 39.10 7.21
CA GLN A 288 -1.57 39.09 8.61
C GLN A 288 -1.54 40.50 9.21
N HIS A 289 -0.42 41.20 9.08
CA HIS A 289 -0.29 42.57 9.59
C HIS A 289 -1.29 43.54 8.96
N ALA A 290 -1.57 43.41 7.66
CA ALA A 290 -2.56 44.24 6.98
C ALA A 290 -3.97 44.01 7.52
N LEU A 291 -4.37 42.75 7.74
CA LEU A 291 -5.68 42.40 8.31
C LEU A 291 -5.81 42.88 9.76
N GLU A 292 -4.77 42.66 10.57
CA GLU A 292 -4.75 43.07 11.98
C GLU A 292 -4.82 44.59 12.14
N ALA A 293 -4.18 45.36 11.24
CA ALA A 293 -4.29 46.81 11.20
C ALA A 293 -5.73 47.31 10.94
N HIS A 294 -6.59 46.47 10.37
CA HIS A 294 -8.02 46.72 10.17
C HIS A 294 -8.92 46.03 11.21
N GLY A 295 -8.35 45.49 12.29
CA GLY A 295 -9.08 44.78 13.34
C GLY A 295 -9.61 43.42 12.90
N GLN A 296 -9.05 42.83 11.85
CA GLN A 296 -9.46 41.54 11.31
C GLN A 296 -8.45 40.45 11.70
N HIS A 297 -8.88 39.49 12.50
CA HIS A 297 -8.05 38.37 12.96
C HIS A 297 -8.45 37.07 12.26
N TRP A 298 -8.29 37.06 10.93
CA TRP A 298 -8.70 35.92 10.10
C TRP A 298 -7.73 34.75 10.19
N LEU A 299 -6.42 34.99 10.25
CA LEU A 299 -5.44 33.92 10.35
C LEU A 299 -5.34 33.46 11.82
N VAL A 300 -5.80 32.23 12.10
CA VAL A 300 -5.88 31.71 13.48
C VAL A 300 -4.69 30.82 13.80
N ASN A 301 -4.40 29.85 12.94
CA ASN A 301 -3.23 28.99 13.07
C ASN A 301 -2.69 28.68 11.67
N VAL A 302 -1.51 29.20 11.37
CA VAL A 302 -0.84 28.98 10.08
C VAL A 302 0.60 28.59 10.39
N PHE A 303 1.09 27.52 9.76
CA PHE A 303 2.45 26.98 9.92
C PHE A 303 2.82 26.37 11.28
N ALA A 304 1.91 26.28 12.25
CA ALA A 304 2.17 25.61 13.53
C ALA A 304 1.48 24.24 13.66
N ASP A 305 0.73 23.83 12.64
CA ASP A 305 0.04 22.54 12.59
C ASP A 305 0.08 21.97 11.17
N ASN A 306 -0.40 20.76 11.01
CA ASN A 306 -0.49 20.06 9.74
C ASN A 306 -1.38 20.80 8.73
N ALA A 307 -2.41 21.53 9.17
CA ALA A 307 -3.32 22.27 8.30
C ALA A 307 -3.39 23.76 8.68
N GLY A 308 -3.69 24.62 7.69
CA GLY A 308 -3.94 26.03 7.93
C GLY A 308 -5.37 26.28 8.40
N VAL A 309 -5.55 27.17 9.37
CA VAL A 309 -6.83 27.50 9.99
C VAL A 309 -7.11 29.00 9.84
N VAL A 310 -8.24 29.30 9.18
CA VAL A 310 -8.71 30.66 8.92
C VAL A 310 -10.10 30.84 9.52
N ARG A 311 -10.36 31.98 10.15
CA ARG A 311 -11.68 32.36 10.65
C ARG A 311 -12.55 32.87 9.51
N ILE A 312 -13.75 32.31 9.40
CA ILE A 312 -14.78 32.81 8.48
C ILE A 312 -15.66 33.83 9.21
N ASP A 313 -16.11 33.49 10.42
CA ASP A 313 -16.95 34.32 11.28
C ASP A 313 -16.70 34.02 12.78
N ASP A 314 -17.53 34.56 13.68
CA ASP A 314 -17.38 34.39 15.13
C ASP A 314 -17.59 32.96 15.64
N ARG A 315 -18.16 32.07 14.81
CA ARG A 315 -18.55 30.70 15.18
C ARG A 315 -17.91 29.62 14.31
N SER A 316 -17.29 30.01 13.19
CA SER A 316 -16.85 29.08 12.15
C SER A 316 -15.39 29.31 11.74
N LEU A 317 -14.66 28.20 11.62
CA LEU A 317 -13.30 28.16 11.08
C LEU A 317 -13.29 27.34 9.78
N PHE A 318 -12.47 27.77 8.83
CA PHE A 318 -12.11 27.02 7.64
C PHE A 318 -10.73 26.40 7.84
N ILE A 319 -10.65 25.08 7.69
CA ILE A 319 -9.41 24.33 7.82
C ILE A 319 -9.09 23.74 6.44
N TRP A 320 -7.86 23.95 5.97
CA TRP A 320 -7.45 23.45 4.66
C TRP A 320 -6.02 22.89 4.69
N LYS A 321 -5.87 21.74 4.04
CA LYS A 321 -4.64 21.03 3.72
C LYS A 321 -4.66 20.63 2.24
N VAL A 322 -3.52 20.72 1.58
CA VAL A 322 -3.26 20.04 0.31
C VAL A 322 -1.95 19.28 0.43
N GLU A 323 -1.94 18.03 -0.04
CA GLU A 323 -0.76 17.19 -0.14
C GLU A 323 -0.69 16.58 -1.54
N THR A 324 0.48 16.06 -1.90
CA THR A 324 0.70 15.37 -3.17
C THR A 324 1.31 14.00 -2.91
N HIS A 325 0.90 12.98 -3.69
CA HIS A 325 1.43 11.62 -3.57
C HIS A 325 2.16 11.15 -4.83
N ASN A 326 2.97 12.04 -5.43
CA ASN A 326 3.47 11.89 -6.80
C ASN A 326 4.28 10.61 -7.05
N SER A 327 5.29 10.32 -6.22
CA SER A 327 6.21 9.19 -6.44
C SER A 327 5.50 7.83 -6.40
N PRO A 328 4.70 7.47 -5.38
CA PRO A 328 3.98 6.21 -5.39
C PRO A 328 2.88 6.18 -6.44
N SER A 329 2.17 7.28 -6.72
CA SER A 329 1.18 7.30 -7.81
C SER A 329 1.78 7.06 -9.20
N ALA A 330 3.08 7.28 -9.40
CA ALA A 330 3.78 6.94 -10.64
C ALA A 330 4.08 5.42 -10.75
N ILE A 331 4.14 4.72 -9.62
CA ILE A 331 4.41 3.28 -9.53
C ILE A 331 3.09 2.50 -9.58
N ASP A 332 2.13 2.89 -8.75
CA ASP A 332 0.77 2.34 -8.72
C ASP A 332 -0.23 3.47 -8.44
N PRO A 333 -1.02 3.93 -9.42
CA PRO A 333 -1.82 5.15 -9.30
C PRO A 333 -3.05 5.03 -8.38
N TYR A 334 -3.45 3.80 -8.04
CA TYR A 334 -4.57 3.54 -7.14
C TYR A 334 -4.14 3.21 -5.70
N GLY A 335 -2.93 2.65 -5.55
CA GLY A 335 -2.37 2.17 -4.29
C GLY A 335 -1.92 3.24 -3.33
#